data_AF-X1KM57-F1
#
_entry.id   AF-X1KM57-F1
#
_cell.length_a   1.000
_cell.length_b   1.000
_cell.length_c   1.000
_cell.angle_alpha   90.00
_cell.angle_beta   90.00
_cell.angle_gamma   90.00
#
_symmetry.space_group_name_H-M   'P 1'
#
loop_
_entity.id
_entity.type
_entity.pdbx_description
1 polymer ?
#
loop_
_entity_poly.entity_id
_entity_poly.type
_entity_poly.pdbx_seq_one_letter_code
_entity_poly.pdbx_strand_id
1 'polypeptide(L)'
;VLRLHREEHITSENAQARLVALRFTPGDAALLLRTIYAVPTPVEQVPRALPASVVGGLYRGGRIDTEEAIGLFATADYDLEGAAYLELYYRPVPPVPVLARELRPSEAARLLRDHVITWPEAWDRLRPEFVDDTETLLFIKLYVAENTPPETRILLATGILTVEAALEETLAFFATPEDARAFLGLP
;
A
#
# COMPACT_ATOMS: atom_id res chain seq x y z
N VAL A 1 -31.18 -22.04 -19.15
CA VAL A 1 -31.18 -23.53 -19.13
C VAL A 1 -29.77 -24.08 -19.31
N LEU A 2 -29.10 -23.77 -20.42
CA LEU A 2 -27.75 -24.28 -20.73
C LEU A 2 -26.69 -23.94 -19.67
N ARG A 3 -26.64 -22.69 -19.19
CA ARG A 3 -25.74 -22.27 -18.11
C ARG A 3 -26.00 -23.02 -16.80
N LEU A 4 -27.27 -23.11 -16.39
CA LEU A 4 -27.68 -23.83 -15.17
C LEU A 4 -27.33 -25.31 -15.21
N HIS A 5 -27.39 -25.93 -16.38
CA HIS A 5 -26.99 -27.33 -16.58
C HIS A 5 -25.48 -27.49 -16.47
N ARG A 6 -24.72 -26.60 -17.12
CA ARG A 6 -23.25 -26.62 -17.11
C ARG A 6 -22.65 -26.36 -15.71
N GLU A 7 -23.31 -25.53 -14.91
CA GLU A 7 -22.96 -25.24 -13.51
C GLU A 7 -23.58 -26.26 -12.53
N GLU A 8 -24.15 -27.36 -13.03
CA GLU A 8 -24.74 -28.46 -12.24
C GLU A 8 -25.92 -28.07 -11.32
N HIS A 9 -26.55 -26.91 -11.56
CA HIS A 9 -27.74 -26.48 -10.83
C HIS A 9 -29.02 -27.23 -11.24
N ILE A 10 -29.01 -27.89 -12.41
CA ILE A 10 -30.11 -28.74 -12.90
C ILE A 10 -29.56 -29.98 -13.62
N THR A 11 -30.28 -31.10 -13.51
CA THR A 11 -29.91 -32.36 -14.19
C THR A 11 -30.05 -32.24 -15.71
N SER A 12 -29.32 -33.09 -16.46
CA SER A 12 -29.41 -33.17 -17.93
C SER A 12 -30.83 -33.44 -18.43
N GLU A 13 -31.59 -34.28 -17.72
CA GLU A 13 -32.99 -34.58 -18.03
C GLU A 13 -33.88 -33.34 -17.87
N ASN A 14 -33.73 -32.60 -16.76
CA ASN A 14 -34.45 -31.34 -16.52
C ASN A 14 -34.06 -30.25 -17.52
N ALA A 15 -32.78 -30.19 -17.90
CA ALA A 15 -32.30 -29.27 -18.91
C ALA A 15 -32.89 -29.59 -20.30
N GLN A 16 -32.93 -30.88 -20.67
CA GLN A 16 -33.49 -31.33 -21.94
C GLN A 16 -34.99 -31.04 -22.02
N ALA A 17 -35.76 -31.37 -20.97
CA ALA A 17 -37.19 -31.08 -20.91
C ALA A 17 -37.49 -29.58 -21.08
N ARG A 18 -36.70 -28.71 -20.45
CA ARG A 18 -36.83 -27.25 -20.58
C ARG A 18 -36.43 -26.73 -21.96
N LEU A 19 -35.44 -27.33 -22.62
CA LEU A 19 -35.08 -26.97 -24.00
C LEU A 19 -36.16 -27.41 -25.00
N VAL A 20 -36.76 -28.59 -24.81
CA VAL A 20 -37.90 -29.04 -25.61
C VAL A 20 -39.10 -28.10 -25.44
N ALA A 21 -39.37 -27.64 -24.22
CA ALA A 21 -40.40 -26.61 -23.97
C ALA A 21 -40.10 -25.26 -24.67
N LEU A 22 -38.83 -24.97 -24.95
CA LEU A 22 -38.36 -23.82 -25.73
C LEU A 22 -38.31 -24.10 -27.25
N ARG A 23 -38.98 -25.16 -27.72
CA ARG A 23 -39.10 -25.57 -29.13
C ARG A 23 -37.84 -26.12 -29.79
N PHE A 24 -36.87 -26.59 -29.02
CA PHE A 24 -35.82 -27.45 -29.58
C PHE A 24 -36.37 -28.85 -29.83
N THR A 25 -35.87 -29.53 -30.86
CA THR A 25 -36.16 -30.96 -31.01
C THR A 25 -35.48 -31.74 -29.88
N PRO A 26 -36.04 -32.89 -29.44
CA PRO A 26 -35.41 -33.70 -28.40
C PRO A 26 -33.98 -34.13 -28.75
N GLY A 27 -33.72 -34.39 -30.04
CA GLY A 27 -32.40 -34.76 -30.55
C GLY A 27 -31.40 -33.61 -30.50
N ASP A 28 -31.79 -32.41 -30.90
CA ASP A 28 -30.92 -31.22 -30.87
C ASP A 28 -30.63 -30.79 -29.43
N ALA A 29 -31.63 -30.85 -28.54
CA ALA A 29 -31.44 -30.56 -27.13
C ALA A 29 -30.42 -31.53 -26.49
N ALA A 30 -30.53 -32.83 -26.76
CA ALA A 30 -29.56 -33.82 -26.30
C ALA A 30 -28.16 -33.59 -26.90
N LEU A 31 -28.09 -33.25 -28.19
CA LEU A 31 -26.84 -32.94 -28.87
C LEU A 31 -26.16 -31.72 -28.24
N LEU A 32 -26.89 -30.64 -27.99
CA LEU A 32 -26.35 -29.41 -27.39
C LEU A 32 -25.80 -29.64 -25.98
N LEU A 33 -26.54 -30.40 -25.14
CA LEU A 33 -26.15 -30.67 -23.76
C LEU A 33 -24.96 -31.64 -23.65
N ARG A 34 -24.74 -32.51 -24.63
CA ARG A 34 -23.62 -33.47 -24.62
C ARG A 34 -22.35 -32.96 -25.29
N THR A 35 -22.43 -31.93 -26.15
CA THR A 35 -21.27 -31.42 -26.89
C THR A 35 -20.91 -30.01 -26.46
N ILE A 36 -21.71 -29.01 -26.82
CA ILE A 36 -21.38 -27.58 -26.66
C ILE A 36 -21.48 -27.16 -25.19
N TYR A 37 -22.42 -27.75 -24.44
CA TYR A 37 -22.69 -27.42 -23.04
C TYR A 37 -22.55 -28.63 -22.12
N ALA A 38 -21.63 -29.55 -22.44
CA ALA A 38 -21.31 -30.67 -21.57
C ALA A 38 -20.87 -30.16 -20.18
N VAL A 39 -21.31 -30.86 -19.14
CA VAL A 39 -20.78 -30.67 -17.79
C VAL A 39 -19.29 -31.02 -17.84
N PRO A 40 -18.39 -30.10 -17.45
CA PRO A 40 -16.97 -30.38 -17.48
C PRO A 40 -16.66 -31.52 -16.51
N THR A 41 -15.88 -32.51 -16.96
CA THR A 41 -15.37 -33.54 -16.07
C THR A 41 -14.55 -32.87 -14.97
N PRO A 42 -14.82 -33.14 -13.68
CA PRO A 42 -14.00 -32.62 -12.59
C PRO A 42 -12.55 -33.08 -12.81
N VAL A 43 -11.66 -32.13 -13.09
CA VAL A 43 -10.23 -32.39 -13.07
C VAL A 43 -9.82 -32.30 -11.61
N GLU A 44 -9.33 -33.40 -11.06
CA GLU A 44 -8.71 -33.40 -9.74
C GLU A 44 -7.54 -32.41 -9.76
N GLN A 45 -7.71 -31.27 -9.09
CA GLN A 45 -6.63 -30.32 -8.92
C GLN A 45 -5.70 -30.87 -7.85
N VAL A 46 -4.66 -31.58 -8.26
CA VAL A 46 -3.56 -31.92 -7.36
C VAL A 46 -2.98 -30.58 -6.87
N PRO A 47 -2.93 -30.31 -5.56
CA PRO A 47 -2.31 -29.11 -5.04
C PRO A 47 -0.87 -29.08 -5.53
N ARG A 48 -0.54 -28.14 -6.41
CA ARG A 48 0.85 -27.95 -6.81
C ARG A 48 1.58 -27.43 -5.59
N ALA A 49 2.62 -28.12 -5.16
CA ALA A 49 3.52 -27.62 -4.13
C ALA A 49 3.92 -26.18 -4.47
N LEU A 50 3.88 -25.29 -3.47
CA LEU A 50 4.28 -23.91 -3.68
C LEU A 50 5.75 -23.88 -4.08
N PRO A 51 6.14 -23.13 -5.14
CA PRO A 51 7.54 -22.97 -5.49
C PRO A 51 8.34 -22.40 -4.31
N ALA A 52 9.60 -22.83 -4.16
CA ALA A 52 10.46 -22.36 -3.09
C ALA A 52 10.63 -20.83 -3.05
N SER A 53 10.53 -20.16 -4.21
CA SER A 53 10.56 -18.69 -4.29
C SER A 53 9.34 -18.02 -3.65
N VAL A 54 8.17 -18.65 -3.69
CA VAL A 54 6.94 -18.15 -3.07
C VAL A 54 7.00 -18.33 -1.56
N VAL A 55 7.34 -19.55 -1.12
CA VAL A 55 7.53 -19.86 0.31
C VAL A 55 8.60 -18.95 0.92
N GLY A 56 9.74 -18.82 0.23
CA GLY A 56 10.82 -17.94 0.63
C GLY A 56 10.46 -16.45 0.68
N GLY A 57 9.62 -15.99 -0.25
CA GLY A 57 9.09 -14.62 -0.23
C GLY A 57 8.18 -14.34 0.98
N LEU A 58 7.32 -15.29 1.33
CA LEU A 58 6.45 -15.20 2.51
C LEU A 58 7.27 -15.21 3.80
N TYR A 59 8.26 -16.11 3.88
CA TYR A 59 9.15 -16.21 5.03
C TYR A 59 9.95 -14.92 5.22
N ARG A 60 10.62 -14.42 4.17
CA ARG A 60 11.37 -13.15 4.20
C ARG A 60 10.50 -11.97 4.59
N GLY A 61 9.23 -11.95 4.16
CA GLY A 61 8.25 -10.92 4.47
C GLY A 61 7.66 -11.02 5.88
N GLY A 62 8.09 -11.98 6.70
CA GLY A 62 7.58 -12.21 8.06
C GLY A 62 6.11 -12.64 8.12
N ARG A 63 5.59 -13.22 7.02
CA ARG A 63 4.19 -13.65 6.92
C ARG A 63 3.96 -15.07 7.43
N ILE A 64 5.01 -15.88 7.43
CA ILE A 64 5.07 -17.24 7.96
C ILE A 64 6.33 -17.36 8.82
N ASP A 65 6.31 -18.23 9.82
CA ASP A 65 7.45 -18.45 10.70
C ASP A 65 8.44 -19.48 10.13
N THR A 66 9.54 -19.71 10.87
CA THR A 66 10.62 -20.62 10.45
C THR A 66 10.17 -22.07 10.36
N GLU A 67 9.32 -22.53 11.29
CA GLU A 67 8.83 -23.91 11.31
C GLU A 67 7.89 -24.16 10.14
N GLU A 68 6.99 -23.20 9.87
CA GLU A 68 6.08 -23.21 8.74
C GLU A 68 6.84 -23.16 7.40
N ALA A 69 7.87 -22.32 7.27
CA ALA A 69 8.70 -22.26 6.07
C ALA A 69 9.44 -23.58 5.78
N ILE A 70 10.05 -24.21 6.81
CA ILE A 70 10.73 -25.50 6.68
C ILE A 70 9.74 -26.60 6.28
N GLY A 71 8.55 -26.63 6.90
CA GLY A 71 7.49 -27.57 6.55
C GLY A 71 7.04 -27.42 5.09
N LEU A 72 6.85 -26.18 4.63
CA LEU A 72 6.46 -25.91 3.24
C LEU A 72 7.57 -26.28 2.23
N PHE A 73 8.84 -26.05 2.56
CA PHE A 73 9.95 -26.52 1.73
C PHE A 73 10.01 -28.05 1.66
N ALA A 74 9.77 -28.74 2.78
CA ALA A 74 9.72 -30.21 2.80
C ALA A 74 8.59 -30.77 1.92
N THR A 75 7.44 -30.09 1.86
CA THR A 75 6.34 -30.47 0.94
C THR A 75 6.62 -30.19 -0.54
N ALA A 76 7.67 -29.41 -0.83
CA ALA A 76 8.11 -29.09 -2.19
C ALA A 76 9.29 -29.97 -2.65
N ASP A 77 9.40 -31.19 -2.11
CA ASP A 77 10.43 -32.20 -2.40
C ASP A 77 11.87 -31.81 -2.00
N TYR A 78 12.04 -30.84 -1.10
CA TYR A 78 13.34 -30.60 -0.47
C TYR A 78 13.50 -31.49 0.76
N ASP A 79 14.65 -32.13 0.92
CA ASP A 79 15.01 -32.80 2.17
C ASP A 79 15.20 -31.77 3.30
N LEU A 80 15.30 -32.24 4.55
CA LEU A 80 15.46 -31.36 5.71
C LEU A 80 16.72 -30.49 5.60
N GLU A 81 17.78 -31.01 4.98
CA GLU A 81 19.03 -30.29 4.75
C GLU A 81 18.82 -29.16 3.71
N GLY A 82 18.19 -29.46 2.57
CA GLY A 82 17.82 -28.48 1.56
C GLY A 82 16.84 -27.42 2.09
N ALA A 83 15.87 -27.81 2.90
CA ALA A 83 14.93 -26.89 3.55
C ALA A 83 15.66 -25.92 4.51
N ALA A 84 16.66 -26.41 5.25
CA ALA A 84 17.49 -25.56 6.12
C ALA A 84 18.35 -24.58 5.31
N TYR A 85 18.91 -25.00 4.17
CA TYR A 85 19.62 -24.08 3.27
C TYR A 85 18.70 -23.00 2.68
N LEU A 86 17.47 -23.36 2.33
CA LEU A 86 16.48 -22.42 1.83
C LEU A 86 16.02 -21.44 2.91
N GLU A 87 15.83 -21.91 4.15
CA GLU A 87 15.59 -21.05 5.31
C GLU A 87 16.70 -20.01 5.45
N LEU A 88 17.98 -20.44 5.45
CA LEU A 88 19.12 -19.55 5.54
C LEU A 88 19.15 -18.51 4.40
N TYR A 89 18.81 -18.92 3.18
CA TYR A 89 18.78 -18.04 2.01
C TYR A 89 17.64 -17.01 2.05
N TYR A 90 16.48 -17.40 2.57
CA TYR A 90 15.30 -16.54 2.64
C TYR A 90 15.11 -15.84 3.98
N ARG A 91 15.96 -16.13 4.98
CA ARG A 91 15.89 -15.58 6.33
C ARG A 91 15.59 -14.08 6.31
N PRO A 92 14.58 -13.63 7.08
CA PRO A 92 14.31 -12.21 7.24
C PRO A 92 15.57 -11.48 7.67
N VAL A 93 16.07 -10.62 6.78
CA VAL A 93 17.12 -9.68 7.15
C VAL A 93 16.41 -8.56 7.88
N PRO A 94 16.79 -8.24 9.15
CA PRO A 94 16.22 -7.08 9.82
C PRO A 94 16.40 -5.88 8.88
N PRO A 95 15.36 -5.04 8.69
CA PRO A 95 15.50 -3.88 7.83
C PRO A 95 16.73 -3.13 8.33
N VAL A 96 17.73 -2.99 7.45
CA VAL A 96 18.81 -2.04 7.71
C VAL A 96 18.09 -0.74 8.01
N PRO A 97 18.27 -0.13 9.20
CA PRO A 97 17.68 1.17 9.45
C PRO A 97 18.11 2.02 8.27
N VAL A 98 17.15 2.45 7.46
CA VAL A 98 17.42 3.37 6.38
C VAL A 98 17.98 4.56 7.13
N LEU A 99 19.31 4.76 7.09
CA LEU A 99 19.89 6.06 7.38
C LEU A 99 19.06 6.96 6.50
N ALA A 100 18.18 7.75 7.12
CA ALA A 100 17.29 8.65 6.41
C ALA A 100 18.21 9.32 5.39
N ARG A 101 18.02 9.01 4.10
CA ARG A 101 18.86 9.59 3.05
C ARG A 101 18.83 11.06 3.37
N GLU A 102 19.99 11.66 3.68
CA GLU A 102 20.06 13.07 4.03
C GLU A 102 19.37 13.81 2.89
N LEU A 103 18.14 14.26 3.17
CA LEU A 103 17.32 14.92 2.17
C LEU A 103 18.07 16.20 1.90
N ARG A 104 18.41 16.45 0.63
CA ARG A 104 19.01 17.74 0.29
C ARG A 104 18.05 18.85 0.76
N PRO A 105 18.55 20.03 1.15
CA PRO A 105 17.69 21.11 1.61
C PRO A 105 16.52 21.40 0.67
N SER A 106 16.76 21.36 -0.66
CA SER A 106 15.72 21.55 -1.67
C SER A 106 14.67 20.43 -1.72
N GLU A 107 15.04 19.20 -1.36
CA GLU A 107 14.11 18.06 -1.25
C GLU A 107 13.24 18.20 0.00
N ALA A 108 13.81 18.59 1.14
CA ALA A 108 13.06 18.85 2.37
C ALA A 108 12.08 20.03 2.19
N ALA A 109 12.52 21.14 1.58
CA ALA A 109 11.64 22.27 1.30
C ALA A 109 10.52 21.93 0.30
N ARG A 110 10.77 21.07 -0.69
CA ARG A 110 9.73 20.57 -1.59
C ARG A 110 8.71 19.68 -0.87
N LEU A 111 9.18 18.77 -0.01
CA LEU A 111 8.28 17.90 0.77
C LEU A 111 7.44 18.70 1.74
N LEU A 112 7.99 19.78 2.31
CA LEU A 112 7.26 20.73 3.14
C LEU A 112 6.18 21.48 2.33
N ARG A 113 6.54 21.99 1.14
CA ARG A 113 5.59 22.62 0.20
C ARG A 113 4.44 21.69 -0.19
N ASP A 114 4.76 20.42 -0.42
CA ASP A 114 3.80 19.41 -0.86
C ASP A 114 3.06 18.74 0.35
N HIS A 115 3.26 19.26 1.57
CA HIS A 115 2.65 18.78 2.82
C HIS A 115 2.90 17.30 3.15
N VAL A 116 4.03 16.75 2.68
CA VAL A 116 4.45 15.36 2.97
C VAL A 116 5.12 15.24 4.33
N ILE A 117 5.80 16.30 4.76
CA ILE A 117 6.47 16.39 6.06
C ILE A 117 5.96 17.61 6.83
N THR A 118 6.04 17.54 8.15
CA THR A 118 5.59 18.65 9.01
C THR A 118 6.62 19.77 9.07
N TRP A 119 6.20 20.97 9.49
CA TRP A 119 7.13 22.11 9.65
C TRP A 119 8.26 21.83 10.66
N PRO A 120 8.01 21.28 11.87
CA PRO A 120 9.09 20.94 12.81
C PRO A 120 10.09 19.95 12.20
N GLU A 121 9.57 18.95 11.49
CA GLU A 121 10.39 17.95 10.82
C GLU A 121 11.22 18.53 9.67
N ALA A 122 10.68 19.50 8.93
CA ALA A 122 11.43 20.22 7.90
C ALA A 122 12.46 21.17 8.52
N TRP A 123 12.12 21.85 9.63
CA TRP A 123 13.00 22.77 10.34
C TRP A 123 14.23 22.06 10.90
N ASP A 124 14.05 20.94 11.60
CA ASP A 124 15.15 20.16 12.17
C ASP A 124 16.11 19.63 11.09
N ARG A 125 15.62 19.42 9.87
CA ARG A 125 16.42 18.98 8.73
C ARG A 125 17.12 20.11 7.99
N LEU A 126 16.48 21.28 7.91
CA LEU A 126 17.01 22.41 7.15
C LEU A 126 17.97 23.25 7.98
N ARG A 127 17.65 23.50 9.26
CA ARG A 127 18.41 24.41 10.12
C ARG A 127 19.91 24.08 10.23
N PRO A 128 20.36 22.81 10.30
CA PRO A 128 21.79 22.49 10.35
C PRO A 128 22.58 22.84 9.07
N GLU A 129 21.88 23.06 7.95
CA GLU A 129 22.48 23.27 6.62
C GLU A 129 22.76 24.75 6.32
N PHE A 130 22.34 25.66 7.20
CA PHE A 130 22.51 27.12 7.04
C PHE A 130 23.26 27.73 8.22
N VAL A 131 23.81 28.93 8.02
CA VAL A 131 24.63 29.61 9.05
C VAL A 131 23.77 30.07 10.22
N ASP A 132 22.53 30.49 9.92
CA ASP A 132 21.58 30.95 10.92
C ASP A 132 20.12 30.66 10.53
N ASP A 133 19.23 30.92 11.49
CA ASP A 133 17.79 30.70 11.36
C ASP A 133 17.17 31.63 10.29
N THR A 134 17.79 32.79 10.01
CA THR A 134 17.32 33.76 9.00
C THR A 134 17.54 33.22 7.58
N GLU A 135 18.74 32.69 7.31
CA GLU A 135 19.07 32.03 6.04
C GLU A 135 18.17 30.82 5.79
N THR A 136 17.90 30.03 6.83
CA THR A 136 16.99 28.88 6.77
C THR A 136 15.58 29.31 6.34
N LEU A 137 15.06 30.40 6.93
CA LEU A 137 13.74 30.93 6.59
C LEU A 137 13.68 31.53 5.18
N LEU A 138 14.71 32.27 4.78
CA LEU A 138 14.81 32.80 3.41
C LEU A 138 14.85 31.66 2.39
N PHE A 139 15.58 30.58 2.68
CA PHE A 139 15.59 29.40 1.83
C PHE A 139 14.20 28.77 1.72
N ILE A 140 13.49 28.59 2.84
CA ILE A 140 12.12 28.03 2.81
C ILE A 140 11.18 28.94 1.99
N LYS A 141 11.29 30.27 2.13
CA LYS A 141 10.50 31.26 1.36
C LYS A 141 10.70 31.16 -0.15
N LEU A 142 11.86 30.69 -0.62
CA LEU A 142 12.11 30.49 -2.06
C LEU A 142 11.29 29.33 -2.64
N TYR A 143 10.93 28.34 -1.82
CA TYR A 143 10.27 27.10 -2.26
C TYR A 143 8.82 26.99 -1.79
N VAL A 144 8.46 27.67 -0.69
CA VAL A 144 7.13 27.64 -0.08
C VAL A 144 6.57 29.06 -0.12
N ALA A 145 5.69 29.33 -1.07
CA ALA A 145 5.11 30.67 -1.28
C ALA A 145 4.17 31.09 -0.15
N GLU A 146 3.46 30.14 0.46
CA GLU A 146 2.55 30.36 1.57
C GLU A 146 3.08 29.56 2.77
N ASN A 147 3.70 30.26 3.72
CA ASN A 147 4.36 29.64 4.89
C ASN A 147 3.40 28.93 5.84
N THR A 148 2.13 29.32 5.80
CA THR A 148 1.12 28.87 6.73
C THR A 148 0.42 27.64 6.13
N PRO A 149 0.41 26.49 6.84
CA PRO A 149 -0.32 25.30 6.39
C PRO A 149 -1.77 25.67 6.05
N PRO A 150 -2.37 25.10 4.98
CA PRO A 150 -3.76 25.36 4.60
C PRO A 150 -4.73 25.21 5.77
N GLU A 151 -4.51 24.23 6.64
CA GLU A 151 -5.29 23.96 7.84
C GLU A 151 -5.22 25.13 8.82
N THR A 152 -4.02 25.65 9.11
CA THR A 152 -3.83 26.81 10.00
C THR A 152 -4.47 28.07 9.41
N ARG A 153 -4.40 28.28 8.09
CA ARG A 153 -5.09 29.40 7.44
C ARG A 153 -6.60 29.30 7.55
N ILE A 154 -7.15 28.10 7.38
CA ILE A 154 -8.59 27.85 7.54
C ILE A 154 -8.99 28.11 8.99
N LEU A 155 -8.20 27.65 9.98
CA LEU A 155 -8.47 27.87 11.39
C LEU A 155 -8.41 29.35 11.79
N LEU A 156 -7.45 30.12 11.26
CA LEU A 156 -7.37 31.57 11.43
C LEU A 156 -8.54 32.28 10.74
N ALA A 157 -8.86 31.92 9.50
CA ALA A 157 -9.96 32.53 8.72
C ALA A 157 -11.35 32.24 9.31
N THR A 158 -11.51 31.09 9.98
CA THR A 158 -12.75 30.70 10.66
C THR A 158 -12.84 31.20 12.10
N GLY A 159 -11.79 31.86 12.60
CA GLY A 159 -11.72 32.38 13.98
C GLY A 159 -11.66 31.30 15.05
N ILE A 160 -11.39 30.05 14.67
CA ILE A 160 -11.23 28.92 15.59
C ILE A 160 -9.89 29.04 16.33
N LEU A 161 -8.86 29.48 15.61
CA LEU A 161 -7.56 29.84 16.16
C LEU A 161 -7.44 31.37 16.19
N THR A 162 -7.18 31.95 17.35
CA THR A 162 -6.91 33.39 17.45
C THR A 162 -5.50 33.72 16.99
N VAL A 163 -5.28 34.95 16.56
CA VAL A 163 -3.95 35.44 16.16
C VAL A 163 -2.98 35.36 17.34
N GLU A 164 -3.43 35.68 18.55
CA GLU A 164 -2.63 35.60 19.76
C GLU A 164 -2.24 34.15 20.10
N ALA A 165 -3.16 33.19 19.97
CA ALA A 165 -2.88 31.78 20.22
C ALA A 165 -1.94 31.19 19.15
N ALA A 166 -2.15 31.55 17.88
CA ALA A 166 -1.26 31.15 16.81
C ALA A 166 0.16 31.69 17.02
N LEU A 167 0.29 32.95 17.45
CA LEU A 167 1.57 33.57 17.77
C LEU A 167 2.24 32.93 19.00
N GLU A 168 1.49 32.66 20.06
CA GLU A 168 2.04 32.01 21.26
C GLU A 168 2.59 30.61 20.95
N GLU A 169 1.87 29.84 20.13
CA GLU A 169 2.35 28.53 19.68
C GLU A 169 3.53 28.62 18.72
N THR A 170 3.60 29.65 17.86
CA THR A 170 4.72 29.81 16.91
C THR A 170 5.95 30.48 17.52
N LEU A 171 5.82 31.32 18.55
CA LEU A 171 6.92 32.04 19.19
C LEU A 171 7.99 31.10 19.76
N ALA A 172 7.62 29.88 20.16
CA ALA A 172 8.58 28.86 20.59
C ALA A 172 9.57 28.43 19.48
N PHE A 173 9.22 28.69 18.22
CA PHE A 173 9.98 28.28 17.04
C PHE A 173 10.76 29.43 16.38
N PHE A 174 10.54 30.68 16.79
CA PHE A 174 11.16 31.85 16.20
C PHE A 174 11.92 32.66 17.26
N ALA A 175 13.11 33.15 16.89
CA ALA A 175 13.91 33.99 17.78
C ALA A 175 13.24 35.33 18.08
N THR A 176 12.39 35.82 17.17
CA THR A 176 11.69 37.10 17.32
C THR A 176 10.18 36.98 17.06
N PRO A 177 9.36 37.80 17.73
CA PRO A 177 7.93 37.90 17.42
C PRO A 177 7.62 38.39 16.01
N GLU A 178 8.50 39.20 15.42
CA GLU A 178 8.33 39.74 14.07
C GLU A 178 8.44 38.64 13.01
N ASP A 179 9.36 37.70 13.19
CA ASP A 179 9.50 36.53 12.31
C ASP A 179 8.27 35.61 12.39
N ALA A 180 7.72 35.41 13.60
CA ALA A 180 6.50 34.64 13.80
C ALA A 180 5.27 35.27 13.12
N ARG A 181 5.14 36.61 13.15
CA ARG A 181 4.07 37.34 12.44
C ARG A 181 4.20 37.22 10.93
N ALA A 182 5.41 37.44 10.40
CA ALA A 182 5.70 37.28 8.98
C ALA A 182 5.47 35.84 8.48
N PHE A 183 5.69 34.84 9.34
CA PHE A 183 5.38 33.44 9.07
C PHE A 183 3.87 33.17 8.97
N LEU A 184 3.08 33.70 9.89
CA LEU A 184 1.61 33.55 9.90
C LEU A 184 0.90 34.39 8.82
N GLY A 185 1.64 35.19 8.05
CA GLY A 185 1.06 36.10 7.05
C GLY A 185 0.25 37.23 7.69
N LEU A 186 0.63 37.61 8.91
CA LEU A 186 -0.03 38.65 9.69
C LEU A 186 0.67 40.01 9.49
N PRO A 187 -0.08 41.12 9.48
CA PRO A 187 0.49 42.46 9.49
C PRO A 187 1.19 42.82 10.81
#